data_AF-A0A8T2BPI6-F1
#
_entry.id   AF-A0A8T2BPI6-F1
#
_cell.length_a   1.000
_cell.length_b   1.000
_cell.length_c   1.000
_cell.angle_alpha   90.00
_cell.angle_beta   90.00
_cell.angle_gamma   90.00
#
_symmetry.space_group_name_H-M   'P 1'
#
loop_
_entity.id
_entity.type
_entity.pdbx_description
1 polymer ?
#
loop_
_entity_poly.entity_id
_entity_poly.type
_entity_poly.pdbx_seq_one_letter_code
_entity_poly.pdbx_strand_id
1 'polypeptide(L)'
;MFSEEKKSKNYGSIFLYCFFCFVLIVEVARFAKPYYNLQNLMETEATVEEGFLAVEDSEKLPCRLLSRPSVSVPSQDQQKLSQAVTQETRTRPPNSYCVKFQSFITMAKQVKENGGKYESRPFSVGGYNWTFIIYPNSNIPSGSGGYVSLYLRIDNSTLITNPKDVYADITFLTYKSSTDKYQSYQETEAQRFHLFRQQWGQLTFLPIVYFENPGYGYSFDGGSVVFGIDINIVKPFENWEVFSNEQNIRDPIFEWRLTKFSTLFHDSYTSDSFSSGGRNWALKLYPNGVGNATGNSLSLYLLSASNEKGYVEAKLRVIDQIQSNHFEKKVAAWPNATENGWGFDRFLPFADIKNTSKGYLVNDTLKLEVQIFSFSKTDFFSHQSSAFFPISYGDSI
;
A
#
# COMPACT_ATOMS: atom_id res chain seq x y z
N MET A 1 16.65 87.39 -3.84
CA MET A 1 15.83 86.21 -4.16
C MET A 1 16.54 84.98 -3.61
N PHE A 2 16.21 84.55 -2.40
CA PHE A 2 16.61 83.27 -1.83
C PHE A 2 15.42 82.79 -0.98
N SER A 3 14.91 81.61 -1.33
CA SER A 3 13.75 80.97 -0.71
C SER A 3 14.23 80.03 0.39
N GLU A 4 13.78 80.23 1.63
CA GLU A 4 13.94 79.25 2.71
C GLU A 4 12.84 78.19 2.61
N GLU A 5 13.24 76.94 2.37
CA GLU A 5 12.35 75.79 2.34
C GLU A 5 12.38 75.08 3.70
N LYS A 6 11.24 75.10 4.39
CA LYS A 6 11.06 74.57 5.75
C LYS A 6 10.87 73.05 5.71
N LYS A 7 11.91 72.29 6.08
CA LYS A 7 11.88 70.81 6.12
C LYS A 7 11.06 70.31 7.31
N SER A 8 9.84 69.87 7.04
CA SER A 8 8.96 69.16 7.99
C SER A 8 9.51 67.75 8.27
N LYS A 9 9.90 67.46 9.53
CA LYS A 9 10.25 66.10 9.98
C LYS A 9 8.97 65.31 10.24
N ASN A 10 8.81 64.20 9.52
CA ASN A 10 7.60 63.41 9.50
C ASN A 10 7.59 62.37 10.64
N TYR A 11 7.19 62.79 11.85
CA TYR A 11 7.15 61.94 13.05
C TYR A 11 6.11 60.81 12.98
N GLY A 12 5.17 60.85 12.03
CA GLY A 12 4.12 59.82 11.85
C GLY A 12 4.66 58.47 11.37
N SER A 13 5.73 58.46 10.57
CA SER A 13 6.34 57.21 10.06
C SER A 13 7.09 56.44 11.14
N ILE A 14 7.73 57.14 12.08
CA ILE A 14 8.46 56.53 13.19
C ILE A 14 7.48 55.94 14.20
N PHE A 15 6.36 56.62 14.47
CA PHE A 15 5.32 56.12 15.36
C PHE A 15 4.64 54.84 14.82
N LEU A 16 4.38 54.78 13.51
CA LEU A 16 3.83 53.56 12.90
C LEU A 16 4.80 52.38 13.02
N TYR A 17 6.11 52.60 12.76
CA TYR A 17 7.11 51.54 12.83
C TYR A 17 7.26 51.01 14.27
N CYS A 18 7.31 51.89 15.26
CA CYS A 18 7.37 51.50 16.67
C CYS A 18 6.11 50.74 17.11
N PHE A 19 4.92 51.14 16.62
CA PHE A 19 3.67 50.43 16.94
C PHE A 19 3.65 49.01 16.36
N PHE A 20 4.07 48.83 15.10
CA PHE A 20 4.14 47.50 14.48
C PHE A 20 5.18 46.60 15.14
N CYS A 21 6.34 47.12 15.54
CA CYS A 21 7.32 46.36 16.32
C CYS A 21 6.78 45.92 17.68
N PHE A 22 5.99 46.77 18.36
CA PHE A 22 5.42 46.44 19.67
C PHE A 22 4.33 45.36 19.55
N VAL A 23 3.48 45.43 18.51
CA VAL A 23 2.45 44.41 18.25
C VAL A 23 3.08 43.05 17.93
N LEU A 24 4.15 43.02 17.12
CA LEU A 24 4.89 41.78 16.82
C LEU A 24 5.53 41.15 18.06
N ILE A 25 6.10 41.96 18.96
CA ILE A 25 6.70 41.45 20.21
C ILE A 25 5.62 40.92 21.17
N VAL A 26 4.47 41.59 21.25
CA VAL A 26 3.35 41.15 22.11
C VAL A 26 2.68 39.88 21.58
N GLU A 27 2.55 39.72 20.26
CA GLU A 27 2.06 38.46 19.67
C GLU A 27 3.04 37.30 19.87
N VAL A 28 4.34 37.51 19.65
CA VAL A 28 5.37 36.49 19.90
C VAL A 28 5.41 36.09 21.39
N ALA A 29 5.24 37.03 22.31
CA ALA A 29 5.16 36.75 23.75
C ALA A 29 3.85 36.03 24.16
N ARG A 30 2.75 36.24 23.42
CA ARG A 30 1.50 35.46 23.61
C ARG A 30 1.64 34.03 23.07
N PHE A 31 2.35 33.82 21.97
CA PHE A 31 2.64 32.49 21.43
C PHE A 31 3.68 31.70 22.25
N ALA A 32 4.58 32.37 22.97
CA ALA A 32 5.55 31.71 23.85
C ALA A 32 4.95 31.24 25.20
N LYS A 33 3.72 31.64 25.54
CA LYS A 33 3.12 31.42 26.86
C LYS A 33 2.48 30.05 27.17
N PRO A 34 2.39 29.04 26.29
CA PRO A 34 2.01 27.69 26.72
C PRO A 34 3.19 26.82 27.20
N TYR A 35 4.45 27.23 27.03
CA TYR A 35 5.59 26.30 27.18
C TYR A 35 6.23 26.21 28.57
N TYR A 36 5.84 27.06 29.53
CA TYR A 36 6.47 27.07 30.87
C TYR A 36 5.74 26.24 31.94
N ASN A 37 4.61 25.59 31.64
CA ASN A 37 3.80 24.88 32.64
C ASN A 37 3.67 23.36 32.44
N LEU A 38 4.40 22.74 31.50
CA LEU A 38 4.31 21.29 31.30
C LEU A 38 5.24 20.47 32.22
N GLN A 39 6.24 21.10 32.85
CA GLN A 39 7.21 20.40 33.70
C GLN A 39 6.61 19.93 35.04
N ASN A 40 5.53 20.57 35.52
CA ASN A 40 4.92 20.27 36.83
C ASN A 40 3.73 19.30 36.76
N LEU A 41 3.37 18.81 35.57
CA LEU A 41 2.26 17.84 35.38
C LEU A 41 2.77 16.38 35.24
N MET A 42 4.08 16.18 35.20
CA MET A 42 4.73 14.87 35.03
C MET A 42 4.97 14.10 36.34
N GLU A 43 4.65 14.68 37.51
CA GLU A 43 4.94 14.07 38.82
C GLU A 43 3.69 13.58 39.59
N THR A 44 2.48 13.56 39.00
CA THR A 44 1.24 13.22 39.74
C THR A 44 0.34 12.11 39.17
N GLU A 45 0.83 11.25 38.26
CA GLU A 45 0.05 10.07 37.80
C GLU A 45 0.77 8.72 37.97
N ALA A 46 1.75 8.64 38.88
CA ALA A 46 2.29 7.37 39.34
C ALA A 46 1.52 6.87 40.57
N THR A 47 0.25 6.48 40.42
CA THR A 47 -0.48 5.56 41.32
C THR A 47 -1.93 5.41 40.85
N VAL A 48 -2.26 4.24 40.28
CA VAL A 48 -3.54 3.49 40.32
C VAL A 48 -3.52 2.60 39.07
N GLU A 49 -2.82 1.48 39.16
CA GLU A 49 -2.96 0.37 38.22
C GLU A 49 -3.34 -0.84 39.06
N GLU A 50 -4.64 -1.04 39.26
CA GLU A 50 -5.20 -2.36 39.57
C GLU A 50 -6.71 -2.37 39.28
N GLY A 51 -7.10 -3.27 38.36
CA GLY A 51 -8.47 -3.71 38.14
C GLY A 51 -9.30 -2.83 37.21
N PHE A 52 -9.57 -3.31 35.99
CA PHE A 52 -10.90 -3.76 35.57
C PHE A 52 -10.88 -4.14 34.07
N LEU A 53 -11.28 -5.39 33.82
CA LEU A 53 -11.86 -5.97 32.60
C LEU A 53 -10.92 -6.34 31.44
N ALA A 54 -10.64 -7.64 31.42
CA ALA A 54 -10.57 -8.46 30.23
C ALA A 54 -11.81 -8.30 29.33
N VAL A 55 -11.62 -8.68 28.05
CA VAL A 55 -12.58 -8.83 26.94
C VAL A 55 -12.66 -7.62 25.99
N GLU A 56 -11.61 -7.43 25.18
CA GLU A 56 -11.68 -7.02 23.75
C GLU A 56 -10.25 -6.93 23.18
N ASP A 57 -9.61 -8.07 22.89
CA ASP A 57 -8.27 -8.07 22.26
C ASP A 57 -8.14 -9.14 21.17
N SER A 58 -9.17 -9.26 20.32
CA SER A 58 -9.13 -10.13 19.12
C SER A 58 -9.44 -9.42 17.79
N GLU A 59 -9.65 -8.09 17.77
CA GLU A 59 -9.88 -7.34 16.52
C GLU A 59 -8.72 -6.43 16.09
N LYS A 60 -7.54 -6.56 16.71
CA LYS A 60 -6.33 -5.91 16.20
C LYS A 60 -5.74 -6.74 15.05
N LEU A 61 -6.31 -6.57 13.86
CA LEU A 61 -5.71 -7.06 12.63
C LEU A 61 -4.29 -6.49 12.48
N PRO A 62 -3.29 -7.29 12.10
CA PRO A 62 -1.89 -6.86 11.95
C PRO A 62 -1.70 -5.75 10.91
N CYS A 63 -2.71 -5.49 10.07
CA CYS A 63 -2.73 -4.44 9.06
C CYS A 63 -3.39 -3.12 9.54
N ARG A 64 -3.78 -2.99 10.81
CA ARG A 64 -4.12 -1.66 11.37
C ARG A 64 -2.87 -1.03 11.98
N LEU A 65 -2.25 -0.10 11.26
CA LEU A 65 -1.30 0.84 11.87
C LEU A 65 -2.07 1.77 12.81
N LEU A 66 -2.16 1.40 14.08
CA LEU A 66 -2.40 2.40 15.12
C LEU A 66 -1.16 3.30 15.14
N SER A 67 -1.35 4.56 14.78
CA SER A 67 -0.33 5.60 14.85
C SER A 67 0.12 5.70 16.31
N ARG A 68 1.25 5.07 16.64
CA ARG A 68 1.82 5.16 17.99
C ARG A 68 2.35 6.59 18.15
N PRO A 69 1.98 7.35 19.20
CA PRO A 69 2.52 8.69 19.40
C PRO A 69 4.01 8.57 19.68
N SER A 70 4.84 9.09 18.77
CA SER A 70 6.29 9.14 18.99
C SER A 70 6.59 10.29 19.95
N VAL A 71 7.14 9.96 21.12
CA VAL A 71 7.71 10.92 22.07
C VAL A 71 8.82 11.70 21.37
N SER A 72 8.65 13.02 21.28
CA SER A 72 9.60 13.95 20.67
C SER A 72 10.75 14.24 21.63
N VAL A 73 11.98 13.89 21.25
CA VAL A 73 13.22 14.36 21.90
C VAL A 73 13.77 15.54 21.08
N PRO A 74 14.21 16.66 21.69
CA PRO A 74 14.71 17.82 20.95
C PRO A 74 16.10 17.59 20.35
N SER A 75 16.33 18.23 19.20
CA SER A 75 17.51 18.13 18.34
C SER A 75 18.71 18.97 18.80
N GLN A 76 19.89 18.36 18.84
CA GLN A 76 21.16 18.87 18.28
C GLN A 76 22.21 17.74 18.28
N ASP A 77 23.20 17.89 17.40
CA ASP A 77 24.34 17.01 17.13
C ASP A 77 24.15 15.86 16.13
N GLN A 78 25.15 15.73 15.25
CA GLN A 78 25.36 14.67 14.27
C GLN A 78 25.44 13.31 14.99
N GLN A 79 24.29 12.80 15.43
CA GLN A 79 24.23 11.51 16.08
C GLN A 79 24.41 10.40 15.06
N LYS A 80 25.26 9.45 15.45
CA LYS A 80 25.57 8.16 14.83
C LYS A 80 24.29 7.46 14.36
N LEU A 81 23.97 7.58 13.07
CA LEU A 81 22.85 6.91 12.41
C LEU A 81 23.38 5.70 11.63
N SER A 82 23.90 4.71 12.34
CA SER A 82 24.20 3.40 11.74
C SER A 82 23.13 2.42 12.18
N GLN A 83 22.02 2.35 11.45
CA GLN A 83 21.15 1.17 11.49
C GLN A 83 21.87 -0.01 10.82
N ALA A 84 21.29 -1.21 10.92
CA ALA A 84 21.83 -2.37 10.21
C ALA A 84 21.81 -2.09 8.70
N VAL A 85 22.92 -2.36 8.03
CA VAL A 85 23.08 -2.16 6.59
C VAL A 85 23.48 -3.48 5.96
N THR A 86 22.76 -3.86 4.92
CA THR A 86 23.11 -5.03 4.11
C THR A 86 24.12 -4.61 3.05
N GLN A 87 25.26 -5.30 3.03
CA GLN A 87 26.31 -5.07 2.04
C GLN A 87 26.24 -6.13 0.95
N GLU A 88 26.13 -5.68 -0.29
CA GLU A 88 26.08 -6.57 -1.45
C GLU A 88 26.98 -6.05 -2.58
N THR A 89 27.23 -6.91 -3.57
CA THR A 89 27.87 -6.48 -4.82
C THR A 89 26.98 -6.84 -6.00
N ARG A 90 26.84 -5.90 -6.95
CA ARG A 90 26.01 -6.08 -8.14
C ARG A 90 26.65 -5.46 -9.37
N THR A 91 26.38 -6.01 -10.56
CA THR A 91 26.87 -5.48 -11.84
C THR A 91 26.03 -4.33 -12.37
N ARG A 92 24.72 -4.33 -12.06
CA ARG A 92 23.79 -3.28 -12.48
C ARG A 92 24.24 -1.92 -11.89
N PRO A 93 24.10 -0.79 -12.63
CA PRO A 93 24.33 0.56 -12.10
C PRO A 93 23.22 1.05 -11.15
N PRO A 94 23.41 2.18 -10.45
CA PRO A 94 22.36 2.86 -9.69
C PRO A 94 21.16 3.22 -10.58
N ASN A 95 19.95 3.04 -10.06
CA ASN A 95 18.69 3.27 -10.76
C ASN A 95 18.17 4.69 -10.58
N SER A 96 18.50 5.37 -9.46
CA SER A 96 17.92 6.69 -9.15
C SER A 96 18.82 7.83 -9.56
N TYR A 97 20.09 7.82 -9.12
CA TYR A 97 21.03 8.88 -9.47
C TYR A 97 22.48 8.42 -9.31
N CYS A 98 23.39 8.98 -10.11
CA CYS A 98 24.83 8.75 -9.97
C CYS A 98 25.63 10.02 -10.26
N VAL A 99 26.80 10.12 -9.64
CA VAL A 99 27.78 11.19 -9.83
C VAL A 99 29.13 10.56 -10.11
N LYS A 100 29.71 10.87 -11.29
CA LYS A 100 31.11 10.57 -11.61
C LYS A 100 31.94 11.83 -11.37
N PHE A 101 32.92 11.74 -10.47
CA PHE A 101 33.98 12.72 -10.39
C PHE A 101 35.10 12.32 -11.35
N GLN A 102 35.59 13.25 -12.17
CA GLN A 102 36.77 13.02 -13.01
C GLN A 102 38.05 12.92 -12.17
N SER A 103 38.14 13.73 -11.12
CA SER A 103 39.16 13.65 -10.08
C SER A 103 38.52 13.83 -8.72
N PHE A 104 38.36 12.73 -7.98
CA PHE A 104 37.81 12.76 -6.62
C PHE A 104 38.68 13.58 -5.66
N ILE A 105 40.01 13.46 -5.79
CA ILE A 105 40.97 14.18 -4.96
C ILE A 105 40.85 15.70 -5.19
N THR A 106 40.69 16.13 -6.44
CA THR A 106 40.50 17.56 -6.76
C THR A 106 39.21 18.08 -6.16
N MET A 107 38.10 17.34 -6.32
CA MET A 107 36.82 17.69 -5.70
C MET A 107 36.95 17.78 -4.17
N ALA A 108 37.57 16.80 -3.54
CA ALA A 108 37.77 16.76 -2.09
C ALA A 108 38.55 17.97 -1.55
N LYS A 109 39.49 18.51 -2.34
CA LYS A 109 40.19 19.75 -2.00
C LYS A 109 39.30 20.98 -2.18
N GLN A 110 38.53 21.05 -3.27
CA GLN A 110 37.67 22.20 -3.60
C GLN A 110 36.52 22.38 -2.61
N VAL A 111 35.95 21.29 -2.07
CA VAL A 111 34.81 21.39 -1.15
C VAL A 111 35.19 21.79 0.27
N LYS A 112 36.48 21.86 0.62
CA LYS A 112 36.93 22.26 1.97
C LYS A 112 36.42 23.64 2.37
N GLU A 113 36.42 24.58 1.43
CA GLU A 113 35.92 25.95 1.64
C GLU A 113 34.39 26.04 1.45
N ASN A 114 33.76 25.03 0.84
CA ASN A 114 32.33 24.94 0.59
C ASN A 114 31.62 24.07 1.65
N GLY A 115 31.88 24.33 2.93
CA GLY A 115 31.26 23.58 4.03
C GLY A 115 31.61 22.08 4.07
N GLY A 116 32.69 21.67 3.41
CA GLY A 116 33.21 20.31 3.42
C GLY A 116 32.44 19.30 2.56
N LYS A 117 31.53 19.75 1.69
CA LYS A 117 30.62 18.86 0.94
C LYS A 117 30.45 19.23 -0.53
N TYR A 118 30.22 18.20 -1.32
CA TYR A 118 29.62 18.31 -2.64
C TYR A 118 28.11 18.08 -2.53
N GLU A 119 27.31 18.93 -3.18
CA GLU A 119 25.88 18.73 -3.37
C GLU A 119 25.60 18.53 -4.87
N SER A 120 24.84 17.49 -5.21
CA SER A 120 24.40 17.26 -6.59
C SER A 120 23.41 18.31 -7.06
N ARG A 121 23.14 18.33 -8.37
CA ARG A 121 21.91 18.96 -8.86
C ARG A 121 20.69 18.25 -8.26
N PRO A 122 19.56 18.94 -8.05
CA PRO A 122 18.31 18.30 -7.67
C PRO A 122 17.88 17.26 -8.71
N PHE A 123 17.31 16.16 -8.26
CA PHE A 123 16.75 15.11 -9.12
C PHE A 123 15.46 14.54 -8.51
N SER A 124 14.56 14.05 -9.36
CA SER A 124 13.22 13.64 -8.95
C SER A 124 13.06 12.13 -8.93
N VAL A 125 12.56 11.58 -7.83
CA VAL A 125 12.25 10.15 -7.69
C VAL A 125 10.96 10.00 -6.88
N GLY A 126 10.02 9.21 -7.42
CA GLY A 126 8.74 8.90 -6.77
C GLY A 126 7.88 10.13 -6.44
N GLY A 127 7.99 11.19 -7.25
CA GLY A 127 7.25 12.44 -7.05
C GLY A 127 7.90 13.44 -6.09
N TYR A 128 9.07 13.11 -5.52
CA TYR A 128 9.81 13.97 -4.60
C TYR A 128 11.12 14.43 -5.23
N ASN A 129 11.56 15.62 -4.86
CA ASN A 129 12.85 16.18 -5.27
C ASN A 129 13.90 15.89 -4.20
N TRP A 130 15.07 15.45 -4.64
CA TRP A 130 16.15 14.97 -3.82
C TRP A 130 17.47 15.66 -4.16
N THR A 131 18.37 15.77 -3.18
CA THR A 131 19.75 16.18 -3.36
C THR A 131 20.67 15.12 -2.78
N PHE A 132 21.67 14.69 -3.55
CA PHE A 132 22.69 13.75 -3.09
C PHE A 132 23.92 14.52 -2.61
N ILE A 133 24.36 14.24 -1.38
CA ILE A 133 25.38 15.01 -0.68
C ILE A 133 26.54 14.07 -0.31
N ILE A 134 27.76 14.48 -0.63
CA ILE A 134 28.97 13.68 -0.47
C ILE A 134 30.00 14.47 0.33
N TYR A 135 30.49 13.88 1.42
CA TYR A 135 31.51 14.48 2.28
C TYR A 135 32.80 13.65 2.23
N PRO A 136 33.88 14.15 1.61
CA PRO A 136 35.19 13.51 1.62
C PRO A 136 35.97 13.94 2.89
N ASN A 137 35.61 13.37 4.05
CA ASN A 137 36.08 13.81 5.37
C ASN A 137 37.54 13.43 5.67
N SER A 138 38.51 13.89 4.89
CA SER A 138 39.90 13.43 5.00
C SER A 138 40.52 13.70 6.38
N ASN A 139 40.23 14.86 6.99
CA ASN A 139 40.96 15.37 8.17
C ASN A 139 40.03 15.99 9.23
N ILE A 140 38.93 15.34 9.58
CA ILE A 140 38.05 15.81 10.66
C ILE A 140 38.52 15.21 12.00
N PRO A 141 38.78 16.03 13.05
CA PRO A 141 39.39 15.57 14.30
C PRO A 141 38.51 14.67 15.18
N SER A 142 37.22 14.49 14.87
CA SER A 142 36.32 13.53 15.52
C SER A 142 35.16 13.12 14.60
N GLY A 143 34.51 11.98 14.87
CA GLY A 143 33.36 11.49 14.08
C GLY A 143 33.76 10.72 12.81
N SER A 144 33.37 11.23 11.64
CA SER A 144 33.58 10.60 10.31
C SER A 144 34.97 10.84 9.69
N GLY A 145 35.93 11.34 10.47
CA GLY A 145 37.30 11.58 9.99
C GLY A 145 37.93 10.33 9.38
N GLY A 146 38.47 10.48 8.17
CA GLY A 146 39.05 9.39 7.39
C GLY A 146 38.04 8.58 6.56
N TYR A 147 36.76 8.96 6.53
CA TYR A 147 35.72 8.29 5.75
C TYR A 147 35.05 9.22 4.75
N VAL A 148 34.52 8.65 3.67
CA VAL A 148 33.50 9.32 2.86
C VAL A 148 32.14 9.12 3.53
N SER A 149 31.37 10.19 3.70
CA SER A 149 29.96 10.12 4.11
C SER A 149 29.04 10.43 2.95
N LEU A 150 27.93 9.70 2.85
CA LEU A 150 26.93 9.85 1.81
C LEU A 150 25.58 10.17 2.45
N TYR A 151 24.92 11.22 1.98
CA TYR A 151 23.62 11.64 2.48
C TYR A 151 22.65 11.92 1.34
N LEU A 152 21.38 11.68 1.62
CA LEU A 152 20.25 12.02 0.79
C LEU A 152 19.41 13.05 1.54
N ARG A 153 19.04 14.14 0.86
CA ARG A 153 18.15 15.19 1.38
C ARG A 153 16.91 15.32 0.50
N ILE A 154 15.72 15.28 1.10
CA ILE A 154 14.46 15.61 0.42
C ILE A 154 14.23 17.13 0.43
N ASP A 155 13.62 17.65 -0.63
CA ASP A 155 13.26 19.07 -0.75
C ASP A 155 11.99 19.40 0.05
N ASN A 156 12.06 20.46 0.87
CA ASN A 156 10.97 20.89 1.74
C ASN A 156 9.74 21.36 1.00
N SER A 157 9.89 21.89 -0.21
CA SER A 157 8.75 22.33 -1.04
C SER A 157 7.74 21.19 -1.19
N THR A 158 8.22 19.95 -1.38
CA THR A 158 7.36 18.77 -1.52
C THR A 158 6.65 18.41 -0.21
N LEU A 159 7.35 18.47 0.92
CA LEU A 159 6.81 18.19 2.25
C LEU A 159 5.84 19.28 2.75
N ILE A 160 5.99 20.53 2.29
CA ILE A 160 5.08 21.63 2.63
C ILE A 160 3.77 21.48 1.84
N THR A 161 3.84 21.11 0.55
CA THR A 161 2.65 20.93 -0.29
C THR A 161 1.81 19.71 0.11
N ASN A 162 2.43 18.71 0.73
CA ASN A 162 1.76 17.52 1.24
C ASN A 162 2.46 17.09 2.54
N PRO A 163 1.97 17.51 3.72
CA PRO A 163 2.63 17.31 5.02
C PRO A 163 2.47 15.88 5.54
N LYS A 164 2.72 14.90 4.68
CA LYS A 164 2.79 13.48 5.02
C LYS A 164 4.23 13.05 5.12
N ASP A 165 4.49 12.11 6.01
CA ASP A 165 5.79 11.48 6.08
C ASP A 165 6.06 10.68 4.80
N VAL A 166 7.30 10.75 4.33
CA VAL A 166 7.77 10.01 3.17
C VAL A 166 8.67 8.90 3.67
N TYR A 167 8.31 7.65 3.39
CA TYR A 167 9.14 6.49 3.69
C TYR A 167 9.88 6.09 2.43
N ALA A 168 11.20 5.89 2.52
CA ALA A 168 12.00 5.49 1.37
C ALA A 168 13.05 4.44 1.75
N ASP A 169 13.12 3.35 0.99
CA ASP A 169 14.28 2.44 1.04
C ASP A 169 15.44 3.09 0.30
N ILE A 170 16.61 3.09 0.93
CA ILE A 170 17.80 3.77 0.42
C ILE A 170 18.93 2.76 0.28
N THR A 171 19.57 2.76 -0.88
CA THR A 171 20.81 2.03 -1.11
C THR A 171 21.87 2.98 -1.62
N PHE A 172 22.98 3.12 -0.90
CA PHE A 172 24.15 3.86 -1.36
C PHE A 172 25.09 2.93 -2.12
N LEU A 173 25.68 3.41 -3.22
CA LEU A 173 26.53 2.62 -4.09
C LEU A 173 27.83 3.33 -4.44
N THR A 174 28.89 2.55 -4.63
CA THR A 174 30.11 2.99 -5.28
C THR A 174 30.58 1.97 -6.30
N TYR A 175 31.13 2.43 -7.43
CA TYR A 175 31.72 1.54 -8.42
C TYR A 175 33.11 1.09 -8.00
N LYS A 176 33.43 -0.19 -8.26
CA LYS A 176 34.73 -0.81 -8.07
C LYS A 176 35.21 -1.38 -9.40
N SER A 177 36.14 -0.68 -10.03
CA SER A 177 36.68 -0.97 -11.36
C SER A 177 37.45 -2.29 -11.41
N SER A 178 38.13 -2.67 -10.33
CA SER A 178 38.89 -3.93 -10.28
C SER A 178 38.05 -5.18 -10.42
N THR A 179 36.75 -5.10 -10.12
CA THR A 179 35.80 -6.22 -10.24
C THR A 179 34.67 -5.94 -11.23
N ASP A 180 34.66 -4.76 -11.86
CA ASP A 180 33.58 -4.23 -12.69
C ASP A 180 32.18 -4.38 -12.04
N LYS A 181 32.08 -3.97 -10.78
CA LYS A 181 30.86 -4.12 -9.97
C LYS A 181 30.64 -2.91 -9.07
N TYR A 182 29.40 -2.69 -8.70
CA TYR A 182 29.01 -1.77 -7.64
C TYR A 182 28.96 -2.48 -6.31
N GLN A 183 29.57 -1.86 -5.30
CA GLN A 183 29.35 -2.23 -3.90
C GLN A 183 28.18 -1.41 -3.37
N SER A 184 27.17 -2.08 -2.85
CA SER A 184 25.93 -1.48 -2.33
C SER A 184 25.81 -1.63 -0.83
N TYR A 185 25.29 -0.59 -0.20
CA TYR A 185 25.00 -0.48 1.22
C TYR A 185 23.52 -0.11 1.34
N GLN A 186 22.68 -1.12 1.55
CA GLN A 186 21.24 -0.99 1.63
C GLN A 186 20.78 -0.88 3.09
N GLU A 187 19.98 0.15 3.39
CA GLU A 187 19.32 0.26 4.69
C GLU A 187 18.33 -0.88 4.88
N THR A 188 18.31 -1.52 6.06
CA THR A 188 17.38 -2.62 6.33
C THR A 188 15.94 -2.18 6.50
N GLU A 189 15.72 -0.90 6.81
CA GLU A 189 14.40 -0.32 7.02
C GLU A 189 14.20 0.91 6.14
N ALA A 190 12.94 1.14 5.76
CA ALA A 190 12.53 2.34 5.06
C ALA A 190 12.72 3.57 5.96
N GLN A 191 13.43 4.57 5.43
CA GLN A 191 13.77 5.78 6.17
C GLN A 191 12.64 6.79 6.10
N ARG A 192 12.26 7.29 7.27
CA ARG A 192 11.18 8.28 7.43
C ARG A 192 11.73 9.70 7.27
N PHE A 193 11.28 10.38 6.22
CA PHE A 193 11.52 11.79 5.95
C PHE A 193 10.28 12.61 6.29
N HIS A 194 10.48 13.72 6.99
CA HIS A 194 9.41 14.66 7.34
C HIS A 194 9.98 16.08 7.51
N LEU A 195 9.12 17.06 7.74
CA LEU A 195 9.50 18.49 7.74
C LEU A 195 10.65 18.80 8.71
N PHE A 196 10.76 18.07 9.82
CA PHE A 196 11.81 18.26 10.83
C PHE A 196 13.00 17.29 10.66
N ARG A 197 12.91 16.34 9.73
CA ARG A 197 13.96 15.36 9.42
C ARG A 197 14.03 15.11 7.91
N GLN A 198 14.78 15.98 7.23
CA GLN A 198 14.84 16.03 5.77
C GLN A 198 16.02 15.24 5.19
N GLN A 199 16.95 14.81 6.04
CA GLN A 199 18.20 14.21 5.62
C GLN A 199 18.42 12.88 6.31
N TRP A 200 18.89 11.90 5.53
CA TRP A 200 19.36 10.61 6.00
C TRP A 200 20.68 10.28 5.31
N GLY A 201 21.57 9.53 5.95
CA GLY A 201 22.79 9.10 5.29
C GLY A 201 23.69 8.22 6.12
N GLN A 202 24.69 7.67 5.45
CA GLN A 202 25.71 6.82 6.03
C GLN A 202 26.95 7.64 6.38
N LEU A 203 27.18 7.82 7.68
CA LEU A 203 28.28 8.63 8.21
C LEU A 203 29.65 8.02 7.87
N THR A 204 29.78 6.69 7.93
CA THR A 204 31.05 5.99 7.67
C THR A 204 30.87 4.99 6.53
N PHE A 205 30.60 5.49 5.31
CA PHE A 205 30.31 4.63 4.16
C PHE A 205 31.52 3.77 3.78
N LEU A 206 32.62 4.41 3.39
CA LEU A 206 33.89 3.74 3.11
C LEU A 206 35.07 4.64 3.50
N PRO A 207 36.20 4.06 3.93
CA PRO A 207 37.42 4.83 4.21
C PRO A 207 37.84 5.66 2.99
N ILE A 208 38.22 6.91 3.21
CA ILE A 208 38.61 7.82 2.13
C ILE A 208 39.85 7.30 1.37
N VAL A 209 40.74 6.59 2.08
CA VAL A 209 41.94 5.97 1.51
C VAL A 209 41.63 4.99 0.37
N TYR A 210 40.43 4.40 0.33
CA TYR A 210 40.01 3.51 -0.75
C TYR A 210 39.79 4.24 -2.07
N PHE A 211 39.46 5.53 -2.00
CA PHE A 211 39.25 6.38 -3.17
C PHE A 211 40.53 7.11 -3.59
N GLU A 212 41.43 7.37 -2.64
CA GLU A 212 42.72 8.04 -2.88
C GLU A 212 43.77 7.11 -3.48
N ASN A 213 43.77 5.83 -3.11
CA ASN A 213 44.72 4.84 -3.61
C ASN A 213 44.07 3.93 -4.67
N PRO A 214 44.51 4.00 -5.95
CA PRO A 214 43.99 3.17 -7.03
C PRO A 214 44.08 1.66 -6.78
N GLY A 215 44.98 1.21 -5.90
CA GLY A 215 45.13 -0.21 -5.55
C GLY A 215 43.88 -0.84 -4.92
N TYR A 216 42.97 -0.07 -4.33
CA TYR A 216 41.70 -0.59 -3.81
C TYR A 216 40.62 -0.76 -4.89
N GLY A 217 40.83 -0.18 -6.08
CA GLY A 217 39.96 -0.33 -7.25
C GLY A 217 38.69 0.53 -7.25
N TYR A 218 38.55 1.52 -6.35
CA TYR A 218 37.41 2.47 -6.39
C TYR A 218 37.72 3.72 -7.21
N SER A 219 39.02 3.99 -7.48
CA SER A 219 39.45 5.02 -8.42
C SER A 219 40.01 4.41 -9.71
N PHE A 220 39.73 5.05 -10.84
CA PHE A 220 40.12 4.62 -12.19
C PHE A 220 40.33 5.85 -13.09
N ASP A 221 40.72 5.68 -14.36
CA ASP A 221 40.92 6.80 -15.32
C ASP A 221 41.78 7.97 -14.77
N GLY A 222 42.81 7.69 -13.97
CA GLY A 222 43.67 8.73 -13.40
C GLY A 222 43.05 9.53 -12.23
N GLY A 223 42.02 9.01 -11.56
CA GLY A 223 41.46 9.60 -10.33
C GLY A 223 39.93 9.72 -10.29
N SER A 224 39.24 9.14 -11.28
CA SER A 224 37.79 9.12 -11.36
C SER A 224 37.18 8.20 -10.32
N VAL A 225 36.07 8.62 -9.71
CA VAL A 225 35.28 7.84 -8.74
C VAL A 225 33.80 8.03 -9.05
N VAL A 226 33.00 6.98 -8.87
CA VAL A 226 31.54 7.01 -9.11
C VAL A 226 30.81 6.64 -7.83
N PHE A 227 29.93 7.54 -7.38
CA PHE A 227 28.95 7.28 -6.32
C PHE A 227 27.55 7.25 -6.90
N GLY A 228 26.68 6.47 -6.28
CA GLY A 228 25.30 6.32 -6.70
C GLY A 228 24.35 6.10 -5.55
N ILE A 229 23.07 6.22 -5.87
CA ILE A 229 21.99 5.98 -4.93
C ILE A 229 20.80 5.32 -5.65
N ASP A 230 20.17 4.37 -4.98
CA ASP A 230 18.83 3.88 -5.30
C ASP A 230 17.86 4.38 -4.22
N ILE A 231 16.70 4.88 -4.65
CA ILE A 231 15.63 5.39 -3.81
C ILE A 231 14.34 4.69 -4.26
N ASN A 232 13.69 3.99 -3.33
CA ASN A 232 12.37 3.40 -3.54
C ASN A 232 11.38 4.01 -2.55
N ILE A 233 10.38 4.74 -3.05
CA ILE A 233 9.36 5.33 -2.18
C ILE A 233 8.38 4.23 -1.75
N VAL A 234 8.33 3.99 -0.44
CA VAL A 234 7.43 3.02 0.16
C VAL A 234 6.04 3.64 0.25
N LYS A 235 5.12 3.11 -0.53
CA LYS A 235 3.70 3.47 -0.42
C LYS A 235 3.14 2.83 0.85
N PRO A 236 2.28 3.54 1.62
CA PRO A 236 1.49 2.87 2.64
C PRO A 236 0.68 1.74 1.98
N PHE A 237 0.41 0.67 2.71
CA PHE A 237 -0.51 -0.35 2.20
C PHE A 237 -1.88 0.31 1.98
N GLU A 238 -2.45 0.15 0.79
CA GLU A 238 -3.70 0.84 0.40
C GLU A 238 -4.90 -0.09 0.45
N ASN A 239 -4.68 -1.35 0.09
CA ASN A 239 -5.72 -2.34 -0.11
C ASN A 239 -5.38 -3.62 0.63
N TRP A 240 -6.39 -4.21 1.26
CA TRP A 240 -6.28 -5.53 1.85
C TRP A 240 -7.67 -6.19 1.87
N GLU A 241 -7.70 -7.51 2.01
CA GLU A 241 -8.94 -8.26 2.02
C GLU A 241 -8.95 -9.33 3.11
N VAL A 242 -10.14 -9.66 3.58
CA VAL A 242 -10.39 -10.82 4.45
C VAL A 242 -11.11 -11.88 3.64
N PHE A 243 -10.41 -12.99 3.39
CA PHE A 243 -11.04 -14.20 2.89
C PHE A 243 -11.63 -14.99 4.06
N SER A 244 -12.92 -15.27 3.99
CA SER A 244 -13.66 -16.08 4.95
C SER A 244 -14.60 -17.05 4.23
N ASN A 245 -15.21 -17.96 4.97
CA ASN A 245 -16.21 -18.87 4.44
C ASN A 245 -17.50 -18.71 5.23
N GLU A 246 -18.60 -18.45 4.54
CA GLU A 246 -19.92 -18.61 5.10
C GLU A 246 -20.26 -20.09 5.07
N GLN A 247 -20.54 -20.68 6.22
CA GLN A 247 -20.76 -22.13 6.37
C GLN A 247 -22.12 -22.41 6.97
N ASN A 248 -22.60 -23.63 6.78
CA ASN A 248 -23.86 -24.11 7.36
C ASN A 248 -25.06 -23.25 6.94
N ILE A 249 -25.12 -22.87 5.67
CA ILE A 249 -26.29 -22.20 5.10
C ILE A 249 -27.48 -23.17 5.19
N ARG A 250 -28.52 -22.75 5.92
CA ARG A 250 -29.74 -23.54 6.19
C ARG A 250 -30.98 -23.01 5.49
N ASP A 251 -30.77 -22.10 4.54
CA ASP A 251 -31.85 -21.50 3.78
C ASP A 251 -32.63 -22.56 2.98
N PRO A 252 -33.91 -22.31 2.65
CA PRO A 252 -34.73 -23.24 1.92
C PRO A 252 -34.09 -23.67 0.59
N ILE A 253 -34.35 -24.91 0.20
CA ILE A 253 -33.98 -25.44 -1.11
C ILE A 253 -34.73 -24.64 -2.17
N PHE A 254 -34.01 -24.16 -3.19
CA PHE A 254 -34.64 -23.53 -4.34
C PHE A 254 -35.12 -24.59 -5.33
N GLU A 255 -36.38 -24.49 -5.75
CA GLU A 255 -37.01 -25.33 -6.77
C GLU A 255 -37.19 -24.55 -8.07
N TRP A 256 -36.81 -25.16 -9.20
CA TRP A 256 -37.07 -24.64 -10.53
C TRP A 256 -37.80 -25.65 -11.40
N ARG A 257 -38.94 -25.23 -11.97
CA ARG A 257 -39.81 -26.08 -12.80
C ARG A 257 -39.78 -25.63 -14.24
N LEU A 258 -39.34 -26.54 -15.11
CA LEU A 258 -39.29 -26.34 -16.56
C LEU A 258 -40.42 -27.14 -17.19
N THR A 259 -41.50 -26.45 -17.54
CA THR A 259 -42.63 -27.05 -18.27
C THR A 259 -42.39 -27.01 -19.77
N LYS A 260 -43.07 -27.89 -20.51
CA LYS A 260 -42.91 -28.02 -21.97
C LYS A 260 -41.46 -28.24 -22.36
N PHE A 261 -40.73 -29.07 -21.60
CA PHE A 261 -39.30 -29.31 -21.75
C PHE A 261 -38.91 -29.70 -23.18
N SER A 262 -39.75 -30.48 -23.86
CA SER A 262 -39.59 -30.88 -25.25
C SER A 262 -39.57 -29.72 -26.25
N THR A 263 -40.05 -28.53 -25.87
CA THR A 263 -40.10 -27.32 -26.69
C THR A 263 -38.96 -26.34 -26.39
N LEU A 264 -38.01 -26.71 -25.52
CA LEU A 264 -36.88 -25.86 -25.17
C LEU A 264 -35.80 -25.93 -26.26
N PHE A 265 -35.83 -24.99 -27.21
CA PHE A 265 -34.92 -24.97 -28.36
C PHE A 265 -33.68 -24.07 -28.22
N HIS A 266 -33.69 -23.08 -27.32
CA HIS A 266 -32.51 -22.28 -27.02
C HIS A 266 -31.38 -23.12 -26.40
N ASP A 267 -30.15 -22.67 -26.63
CA ASP A 267 -28.95 -23.33 -26.10
C ASP A 267 -28.99 -23.43 -24.58
N SER A 268 -29.41 -22.36 -23.90
CA SER A 268 -29.54 -22.35 -22.45
C SER A 268 -30.75 -21.55 -21.94
N TYR A 269 -31.14 -21.88 -20.72
CA TYR A 269 -32.19 -21.21 -19.96
C TYR A 269 -31.67 -20.88 -18.57
N THR A 270 -32.03 -19.72 -18.06
CA THR A 270 -31.67 -19.28 -16.71
C THR A 270 -32.94 -19.11 -15.88
N SER A 271 -32.92 -19.59 -14.64
CA SER A 271 -34.02 -19.39 -13.70
C SER A 271 -34.13 -17.92 -13.28
N ASP A 272 -35.24 -17.57 -12.65
CA ASP A 272 -35.30 -16.35 -11.85
C ASP A 272 -34.23 -16.39 -10.74
N SER A 273 -33.82 -15.20 -10.29
CA SER A 273 -32.86 -15.07 -9.19
C SER A 273 -33.49 -15.48 -7.86
N PHE A 274 -32.72 -16.16 -7.01
CA PHE A 274 -33.13 -16.58 -5.67
C PHE A 274 -32.06 -16.27 -4.63
N SER A 275 -32.48 -16.02 -3.39
CA SER A 275 -31.57 -15.68 -2.28
C SER A 275 -31.23 -16.92 -1.45
N SER A 276 -29.94 -17.10 -1.14
CA SER A 276 -29.44 -18.10 -0.19
C SER A 276 -28.10 -17.67 0.40
N GLY A 277 -27.94 -17.77 1.72
CA GLY A 277 -26.81 -17.25 2.49
C GLY A 277 -26.67 -15.72 2.40
N GLY A 278 -27.76 -14.99 2.12
CA GLY A 278 -27.69 -13.54 1.87
C GLY A 278 -27.07 -13.15 0.52
N ARG A 279 -26.91 -14.10 -0.41
CA ARG A 279 -26.49 -13.85 -1.80
C ARG A 279 -27.56 -14.24 -2.79
N ASN A 280 -27.55 -13.59 -3.95
CA ASN A 280 -28.45 -13.89 -5.05
C ASN A 280 -27.79 -14.84 -6.05
N TRP A 281 -28.52 -15.88 -6.42
CA TRP A 281 -28.09 -16.98 -7.28
C TRP A 281 -29.10 -17.21 -8.39
N ALA A 282 -28.69 -17.94 -9.43
CA ALA A 282 -29.60 -18.46 -10.45
C ALA A 282 -29.11 -19.82 -10.94
N LEU A 283 -30.02 -20.66 -11.46
CA LEU A 283 -29.64 -21.88 -12.17
C LEU A 283 -29.58 -21.61 -13.66
N LYS A 284 -28.57 -22.19 -14.34
CA LYS A 284 -28.46 -22.21 -15.79
C LYS A 284 -28.47 -23.64 -16.30
N LEU A 285 -29.38 -23.92 -17.21
CA LEU A 285 -29.57 -25.22 -17.84
C LEU A 285 -29.21 -25.15 -19.31
N TYR A 286 -28.50 -26.17 -19.81
CA TYR A 286 -28.40 -26.47 -21.23
C TYR A 286 -29.20 -27.75 -21.53
N PRO A 287 -30.43 -27.65 -22.05
CA PRO A 287 -31.28 -28.83 -22.29
C PRO A 287 -30.64 -29.84 -23.23
N ASN A 288 -29.88 -29.37 -24.22
CA ASN A 288 -29.18 -30.19 -25.21
C ASN A 288 -27.69 -30.46 -24.85
N GLY A 289 -27.26 -30.02 -23.67
CA GLY A 289 -25.88 -30.12 -23.21
C GLY A 289 -24.96 -29.02 -23.77
N VAL A 290 -23.83 -28.81 -23.13
CA VAL A 290 -22.76 -27.89 -23.56
C VAL A 290 -21.43 -28.62 -23.73
N GLY A 291 -20.58 -28.12 -24.62
CA GLY A 291 -19.24 -28.67 -24.87
C GLY A 291 -19.27 -30.16 -25.19
N ASN A 292 -18.48 -30.95 -24.45
CA ASN A 292 -18.38 -32.40 -24.65
C ASN A 292 -19.64 -33.18 -24.24
N ALA A 293 -20.66 -32.52 -23.67
CA ALA A 293 -21.94 -33.14 -23.32
C ALA A 293 -23.03 -32.95 -24.38
N THR A 294 -22.80 -32.06 -25.36
CA THR A 294 -23.76 -31.73 -26.43
C THR A 294 -24.31 -33.00 -27.09
N GLY A 295 -25.63 -33.12 -27.17
CA GLY A 295 -26.32 -34.25 -27.79
C GLY A 295 -26.39 -35.54 -26.94
N ASN A 296 -25.72 -35.58 -25.78
CA ASN A 296 -25.63 -36.79 -24.94
C ASN A 296 -26.16 -36.60 -23.51
N SER A 297 -25.98 -35.43 -22.91
CA SER A 297 -26.36 -35.17 -21.51
C SER A 297 -26.76 -33.72 -21.32
N LEU A 298 -27.71 -33.51 -20.42
CA LEU A 298 -28.10 -32.20 -19.95
C LEU A 298 -26.98 -31.63 -19.07
N SER A 299 -26.71 -30.33 -19.20
CA SER A 299 -25.72 -29.60 -18.38
C SER A 299 -26.42 -28.64 -17.43
N LEU A 300 -25.93 -28.54 -16.21
CA LEU A 300 -26.55 -27.73 -15.15
C LEU A 300 -25.48 -27.01 -14.33
N TYR A 301 -25.68 -25.71 -14.14
CA TYR A 301 -24.79 -24.84 -13.38
C TYR A 301 -25.58 -23.94 -12.43
N LEU A 302 -24.98 -23.64 -11.29
CA LEU A 302 -25.34 -22.55 -10.38
C LEU A 302 -24.53 -21.31 -10.79
N LEU A 303 -25.18 -20.15 -10.87
CA LEU A 303 -24.57 -18.86 -11.18
C LEU A 303 -24.71 -17.91 -9.99
N SER A 304 -23.74 -17.00 -9.85
CA SER A 304 -23.85 -15.84 -8.96
C SER A 304 -24.51 -14.70 -9.74
N ALA A 305 -25.60 -14.13 -9.22
CA ALA A 305 -26.26 -12.98 -9.85
C ALA A 305 -25.37 -11.72 -9.84
N SER A 306 -24.49 -11.62 -8.83
CA SER A 306 -23.53 -10.51 -8.68
C SER A 306 -22.18 -10.78 -9.38
N ASN A 307 -22.07 -11.87 -10.14
CA ASN A 307 -20.83 -12.27 -10.83
C ASN A 307 -19.63 -12.47 -9.89
N GLU A 308 -19.89 -12.85 -8.64
CA GLU A 308 -18.85 -13.15 -7.66
C GLU A 308 -18.17 -14.47 -8.00
N LYS A 309 -16.84 -14.52 -7.79
CA LYS A 309 -16.01 -15.67 -8.18
C LYS A 309 -15.45 -16.41 -6.98
N GLY A 310 -16.31 -16.86 -6.07
CA GLY A 310 -15.94 -17.56 -4.85
C GLY A 310 -15.90 -19.09 -4.96
N TYR A 311 -15.32 -19.75 -3.96
CA TYR A 311 -15.56 -21.17 -3.76
C TYR A 311 -17.01 -21.38 -3.32
N VAL A 312 -17.70 -22.40 -3.84
CA VAL A 312 -19.08 -22.73 -3.45
C VAL A 312 -19.20 -24.23 -3.24
N GLU A 313 -19.87 -24.60 -2.16
CA GLU A 313 -20.37 -25.95 -1.94
C GLU A 313 -21.89 -25.96 -2.04
N ALA A 314 -22.40 -26.70 -3.02
CA ALA A 314 -23.82 -26.83 -3.26
C ALA A 314 -24.16 -28.23 -3.75
N LYS A 315 -25.42 -28.62 -3.62
CA LYS A 315 -25.98 -29.84 -4.17
C LYS A 315 -27.02 -29.48 -5.23
N LEU A 316 -26.77 -29.93 -6.45
CA LEU A 316 -27.66 -29.79 -7.60
C LEU A 316 -28.43 -31.11 -7.78
N ARG A 317 -29.73 -31.02 -8.08
CA ARG A 317 -30.61 -32.20 -8.21
C ARG A 317 -31.58 -32.09 -9.37
N VAL A 318 -31.89 -33.24 -9.97
CA VAL A 318 -33.07 -33.47 -10.80
C VAL A 318 -34.01 -34.39 -10.04
N ILE A 319 -35.24 -33.94 -9.87
CA ILE A 319 -36.23 -34.62 -9.03
C ILE A 319 -36.91 -35.73 -9.81
N ASP A 320 -36.74 -36.97 -9.36
CA ASP A 320 -37.66 -38.07 -9.67
C ASP A 320 -39.03 -37.78 -9.03
N GLN A 321 -40.04 -37.65 -9.88
CA GLN A 321 -41.39 -37.24 -9.52
C GLN A 321 -42.33 -38.43 -9.24
N ILE A 322 -41.81 -39.67 -9.24
CA ILE A 322 -42.59 -40.90 -9.08
C ILE A 322 -42.11 -41.68 -7.85
N GLN A 323 -40.83 -42.05 -7.78
CA GLN A 323 -40.30 -42.97 -6.76
C GLN A 323 -39.42 -42.27 -5.72
N SER A 324 -39.26 -40.94 -5.84
CA SER A 324 -38.40 -40.11 -4.99
C SER A 324 -36.91 -40.50 -5.04
N ASN A 325 -36.47 -41.21 -6.06
CA ASN A 325 -35.06 -41.52 -6.28
C ASN A 325 -34.39 -40.43 -7.13
N HIS A 326 -34.16 -39.27 -6.50
CA HIS A 326 -33.63 -38.08 -7.19
C HIS A 326 -32.20 -38.28 -7.69
N PHE A 327 -31.87 -37.70 -8.83
CA PHE A 327 -30.49 -37.64 -9.30
C PHE A 327 -29.80 -36.42 -8.69
N GLU A 328 -28.65 -36.61 -8.03
CA GLU A 328 -27.94 -35.53 -7.36
C GLU A 328 -26.43 -35.54 -7.60
N LYS A 329 -25.83 -34.35 -7.69
CA LYS A 329 -24.38 -34.16 -7.63
C LYS A 329 -24.03 -32.99 -6.72
N LYS A 330 -22.97 -33.15 -5.93
CA LYS A 330 -22.38 -32.08 -5.13
C LYS A 330 -21.31 -31.36 -5.94
N VAL A 331 -21.36 -30.04 -5.95
CA VAL A 331 -20.28 -29.17 -6.42
C VAL A 331 -19.59 -28.58 -5.20
N ALA A 332 -18.26 -28.58 -5.22
CA ALA A 332 -17.39 -28.07 -4.16
C ALA A 332 -16.14 -27.53 -4.84
N ALA A 333 -16.27 -26.33 -5.43
CA ALA A 333 -15.29 -25.82 -6.39
C ALA A 333 -15.32 -24.30 -6.51
N TRP A 334 -14.27 -23.77 -7.16
CA TRP A 334 -14.28 -22.42 -7.76
C TRP A 334 -15.09 -22.44 -9.07
N PRO A 335 -15.61 -21.29 -9.55
CA PRO A 335 -16.47 -21.26 -10.71
C PRO A 335 -15.70 -21.70 -11.96
N ASN A 336 -16.41 -22.37 -12.87
CA ASN A 336 -15.93 -22.63 -14.22
C ASN A 336 -15.75 -21.29 -14.96
N ALA A 337 -14.56 -21.06 -15.51
CA ALA A 337 -14.22 -19.83 -16.21
C ALA A 337 -15.04 -19.59 -17.50
N THR A 338 -15.48 -20.64 -18.18
CA THR A 338 -16.24 -20.57 -19.43
C THR A 338 -17.72 -20.33 -19.16
N GLU A 339 -18.28 -21.04 -18.17
CA GLU A 339 -19.72 -21.01 -17.88
C GLU A 339 -20.11 -20.00 -16.80
N ASN A 340 -19.10 -19.38 -16.18
CA ASN A 340 -19.24 -18.39 -15.11
C ASN A 340 -20.09 -18.86 -13.93
N GLY A 341 -19.89 -20.13 -13.51
CA GLY A 341 -20.68 -20.77 -12.48
C GLY A 341 -20.18 -22.15 -12.03
N TRP A 342 -20.92 -22.77 -11.11
CA TRP A 342 -20.58 -24.03 -10.46
C TRP A 342 -21.51 -25.15 -10.94
N GLY A 343 -20.98 -26.13 -11.67
CA GLY A 343 -21.83 -27.15 -12.27
C GLY A 343 -21.09 -28.18 -13.10
N PHE A 344 -21.83 -28.86 -13.97
CA PHE A 344 -21.34 -30.01 -14.72
C PHE A 344 -21.86 -29.98 -16.16
N ASP A 345 -20.92 -30.08 -17.11
CA ASP A 345 -21.24 -30.30 -18.53
C ASP A 345 -22.06 -31.58 -18.67
N ARG A 346 -21.60 -32.68 -18.07
CA ARG A 346 -22.31 -33.97 -18.07
C ARG A 346 -23.07 -34.17 -16.76
N PHE A 347 -24.19 -33.47 -16.59
CA PHE A 347 -24.99 -33.59 -15.37
C PHE A 347 -25.85 -34.87 -15.41
N LEU A 348 -26.87 -34.92 -16.26
CA LEU A 348 -27.82 -36.05 -16.37
C LEU A 348 -27.91 -36.57 -17.83
N PRO A 349 -27.66 -37.87 -18.09
CA PRO A 349 -27.74 -38.42 -19.45
C PRO A 349 -29.15 -38.37 -20.05
N PHE A 350 -29.25 -38.16 -21.37
CA PHE A 350 -30.55 -38.14 -22.04
C PHE A 350 -31.26 -39.49 -22.04
N ALA A 351 -30.50 -40.60 -22.03
CA ALA A 351 -31.07 -41.94 -21.88
C ALA A 351 -31.86 -42.08 -20.57
N ASP A 352 -31.40 -41.41 -19.51
CA ASP A 352 -32.06 -41.42 -18.21
C ASP A 352 -33.26 -40.49 -18.16
N ILE A 353 -33.17 -39.32 -18.78
CA ILE A 353 -34.29 -38.36 -18.89
C ILE A 353 -35.45 -38.96 -19.70
N LYS A 354 -35.14 -39.68 -20.78
CA LYS A 354 -36.14 -40.32 -21.65
C LYS A 354 -36.72 -41.60 -21.07
N ASN A 355 -36.08 -42.18 -20.05
CA ASN A 355 -36.58 -43.38 -19.40
C ASN A 355 -37.70 -43.02 -18.41
N THR A 356 -38.95 -43.23 -18.84
CA THR A 356 -40.14 -42.89 -18.06
C THR A 356 -40.22 -43.58 -16.70
N SER A 357 -39.57 -44.74 -16.52
CA SER A 357 -39.53 -45.43 -15.22
C SER A 357 -38.67 -44.73 -14.17
N LYS A 358 -37.75 -43.85 -14.58
CA LYS A 358 -36.91 -43.04 -13.67
C LYS A 358 -37.60 -41.77 -13.18
N GLY A 359 -38.74 -41.38 -13.76
CA GLY A 359 -39.59 -40.30 -13.25
C GLY A 359 -39.01 -38.88 -13.31
N TYR A 360 -37.88 -38.64 -13.98
CA TYR A 360 -37.29 -37.31 -14.08
C TYR A 360 -38.11 -36.34 -14.94
N LEU A 361 -38.64 -36.82 -16.07
CA LEU A 361 -39.50 -36.06 -16.98
C LEU A 361 -40.94 -36.59 -16.91
N VAL A 362 -41.83 -35.87 -16.24
CA VAL A 362 -43.25 -36.24 -16.08
C VAL A 362 -44.11 -35.11 -16.61
N ASN A 363 -45.10 -35.43 -17.46
CA ASN A 363 -45.96 -34.44 -18.12
C ASN A 363 -45.15 -33.31 -18.79
N ASP A 364 -44.08 -33.71 -19.51
CA ASP A 364 -43.13 -32.81 -20.16
C ASP A 364 -42.57 -31.71 -19.23
N THR A 365 -42.43 -32.04 -17.94
CA THR A 365 -41.95 -31.13 -16.90
C THR A 365 -40.74 -31.72 -16.21
N LEU A 366 -39.64 -30.97 -16.21
CA LEU A 366 -38.42 -31.26 -15.46
C LEU A 366 -38.39 -30.40 -14.20
N LYS A 367 -38.07 -31.00 -13.05
CA LYS A 367 -37.93 -30.29 -11.77
C LYS A 367 -36.48 -30.35 -11.30
N LEU A 368 -35.93 -29.18 -11.02
CA LEU A 368 -34.55 -28.99 -10.57
C LEU A 368 -34.55 -28.42 -9.16
N GLU A 369 -33.61 -28.87 -8.35
CA GLU A 369 -33.41 -28.31 -7.01
C GLU A 369 -31.94 -27.97 -6.77
N VAL A 370 -31.71 -26.91 -6.00
CA VAL A 370 -30.38 -26.56 -5.51
C VAL A 370 -30.42 -26.23 -4.03
N GLN A 371 -29.43 -26.78 -3.32
CA GLN A 371 -29.15 -26.48 -1.92
C GLN A 371 -27.73 -25.97 -1.79
N ILE A 372 -27.54 -24.79 -1.22
CA ILE A 372 -26.22 -24.21 -0.97
C ILE A 372 -25.83 -24.50 0.47
N PHE A 373 -24.62 -25.02 0.68
CA PHE A 373 -24.11 -25.38 2.02
C PHE A 373 -23.12 -24.35 2.54
N SER A 374 -22.23 -23.88 1.67
CA SER A 374 -21.19 -22.91 2.01
C SER A 374 -20.72 -22.15 0.79
N PHE A 375 -20.15 -20.98 0.99
CA PHE A 375 -19.40 -20.27 -0.04
C PHE A 375 -18.33 -19.37 0.58
N SER A 376 -17.30 -19.04 -0.20
CA SER A 376 -16.28 -18.10 0.23
C SER A 376 -16.76 -16.66 0.11
N LYS A 377 -16.32 -15.81 1.04
CA LYS A 377 -16.56 -14.37 1.08
C LYS A 377 -15.22 -13.64 1.13
N THR A 378 -15.16 -12.53 0.41
CA THR A 378 -14.01 -11.64 0.42
C THR A 378 -14.50 -10.26 0.80
N ASP A 379 -14.08 -9.77 1.97
CA ASP A 379 -14.34 -8.39 2.39
C ASP A 379 -13.15 -7.53 1.99
N PHE A 380 -13.35 -6.61 1.06
CA PHE A 380 -12.30 -5.75 0.51
C PHE A 380 -12.28 -4.38 1.20
N PHE A 381 -11.09 -3.97 1.66
CA PHE A 381 -10.87 -2.70 2.33
C PHE A 381 -9.91 -1.85 1.51
N SER A 382 -10.35 -0.64 1.15
CA SER A 382 -9.51 0.36 0.51
C SER A 382 -9.53 1.65 1.31
N HIS A 383 -8.37 2.30 1.45
CA HIS A 383 -8.25 3.54 2.22
C HIS A 383 -8.94 4.75 1.55
N GLN A 384 -9.54 4.59 0.36
CA GLN A 384 -10.24 5.65 -0.38
C GLN A 384 -11.76 5.73 -0.09
N SER A 385 -12.35 4.86 0.74
CA SER A 385 -13.81 4.83 0.95
C SER A 385 -14.34 5.64 2.15
N SER A 386 -13.61 6.64 2.65
CA SER A 386 -14.15 7.60 3.63
C SER A 386 -14.56 8.93 2.98
N ALA A 387 -15.31 8.88 1.90
CA ALA A 387 -16.08 10.02 1.40
C ALA A 387 -17.47 9.52 0.97
N PHE A 388 -18.50 10.25 1.40
CA PHE A 388 -19.95 10.05 1.21
C PHE A 388 -20.67 9.19 2.26
N PHE A 389 -20.93 9.83 3.42
CA PHE A 389 -22.26 9.69 4.04
C PHE A 389 -23.17 10.79 3.48
N PRO A 390 -24.31 10.48 2.84
CA PRO A 390 -25.30 11.49 2.54
C PRO A 390 -25.99 11.91 3.85
N ILE A 391 -25.89 13.20 4.19
CA ILE A 391 -26.71 13.81 5.23
C ILE A 391 -28.13 13.88 4.66
N SER A 392 -29.06 13.08 5.19
CA SER A 392 -30.48 13.30 4.90
C SER A 392 -30.93 14.54 5.66
N TYR A 393 -31.23 15.62 4.95
CA TYR A 393 -32.05 16.69 5.52
C TYR A 393 -33.46 16.13 5.74
N GLY A 394 -33.85 16.03 7.01
CA GLY A 394 -35.23 15.75 7.38
C GLY A 394 -36.07 17.00 7.17
N ASP A 395 -37.04 16.91 6.27
CA ASP A 395 -38.14 17.86 6.20
C ASP A 395 -38.93 17.83 7.52
N SER A 396 -39.14 19.01 8.09
CA SER A 396 -40.10 19.24 9.16
C SER A 396 -41.24 20.09 8.60
N ILE A 397 -42.45 19.64 8.89
CA ILE A 397 -43.79 20.10 8.48
C ILE A 397 -44.02 21.60 8.63
#